data_AF-A0A7C8ACZ2-F1
#
_entry.id   AF-A0A7C8ACZ2-F1
#
_cell.length_a   1.000
_cell.length_b   1.000
_cell.length_c   1.000
_cell.angle_alpha   90.00
_cell.angle_beta   90.00
_cell.angle_gamma   90.00
#
_symmetry.space_group_name_H-M   'P 1'
#
loop_
_entity.id
_entity.type
_entity.pdbx_description
1 polymer ?
#
loop_
_entity_poly.entity_id
_entity_poly.type
_entity_poly.pdbx_seq_one_letter_code
_entity_poly.pdbx_strand_id
1 'polypeptide(L)'
;MNSFSLLCAQADTLKVIVLTDAAGLGDKGFNDVCWQGVLRAKKDFGIDAQFLQSREQADYASNLALAAGRADVVVTLGYLFADSLKEVAPNFPKTRFIHIEGDIPAENVASFDFRSQEGGFLAGLVAGLFTRKM
;
A
#
# COMPACT_ATOMS: atom_id res chain seq x y z
N MET A 1 50.36 -14.62 -1.16
CA MET A 1 49.27 -14.89 -0.18
C MET A 1 48.18 -13.87 -0.43
N ASN A 2 47.07 -14.32 -1.04
CA ASN A 2 45.95 -13.46 -1.44
C ASN A 2 45.16 -13.03 -0.21
N SER A 3 45.17 -11.72 0.08
CA SER A 3 44.26 -11.14 1.07
C SER A 3 42.92 -10.90 0.39
N PHE A 4 42.02 -11.88 0.48
CA PHE A 4 40.61 -11.73 0.13
C PHE A 4 39.99 -10.69 1.06
N SER A 5 39.83 -9.47 0.55
CA SER A 5 38.97 -8.46 1.17
C SER A 5 37.55 -9.01 1.18
N LEU A 6 36.93 -9.04 2.37
CA LEU A 6 35.49 -9.26 2.50
C LEU A 6 34.75 -8.22 1.65
N LEU A 7 34.22 -8.64 0.50
CA LEU A 7 33.00 -8.02 -0.01
C LEU A 7 31.89 -8.46 0.94
N CYS A 8 31.57 -7.64 1.92
CA CYS A 8 30.22 -7.65 2.45
C CYS A 8 29.31 -7.35 1.26
N ALA A 9 28.58 -8.36 0.77
CA ALA A 9 27.47 -8.11 -0.14
C ALA A 9 26.53 -7.16 0.59
N GLN A 10 26.49 -5.91 0.16
CA GLN A 10 25.52 -4.95 0.66
C GLN A 10 24.16 -5.49 0.24
N ALA A 11 23.31 -5.85 1.21
CA ALA A 11 21.95 -6.27 0.90
C ALA A 11 21.28 -5.14 0.10
N ASP A 12 20.74 -5.48 -1.07
CA ASP A 12 20.07 -4.50 -1.91
C ASP A 12 18.91 -3.88 -1.12
N THR A 13 18.86 -2.54 -1.10
CA THR A 13 17.79 -1.80 -0.44
C THR A 13 16.45 -2.18 -1.07
N LEU A 14 15.52 -2.66 -0.24
CA LEU A 14 14.18 -3.04 -0.69
C LEU A 14 13.44 -1.82 -1.26
N LYS A 15 13.07 -1.90 -2.55
CA LYS A 15 12.33 -0.84 -3.24
C LYS A 15 10.84 -1.03 -3.08
N VAL A 16 10.17 0.02 -2.61
CA VAL A 16 8.73 0.04 -2.34
C VAL A 16 8.08 1.17 -3.12
N ILE A 17 7.08 0.86 -3.94
CA ILE A 17 6.24 1.86 -4.61
C ILE A 17 4.83 1.78 -4.04
N VAL A 18 4.33 2.90 -3.54
CA VAL A 18 2.97 3.04 -3.03
C VAL A 18 2.09 3.69 -4.10
N LEU A 19 1.00 3.05 -4.49
CA LEU A 19 -0.01 3.61 -5.35
C LEU A 19 -1.14 4.22 -4.53
N THR A 20 -1.47 5.46 -4.83
CA THR A 20 -2.67 6.14 -4.33
C THR A 20 -3.69 6.27 -5.45
N ASP A 21 -4.95 6.42 -5.05
CA ASP A 21 -6.02 6.87 -5.92
C ASP A 21 -5.88 8.37 -6.29
N ALA A 22 -6.92 8.91 -6.92
CA ALA A 22 -6.98 10.31 -7.34
C ALA A 22 -6.89 11.32 -6.19
N ALA A 23 -7.27 10.95 -4.95
CA ALA A 23 -7.17 11.85 -3.80
C ALA A 23 -5.71 12.17 -3.45
N GLY A 24 -4.81 11.20 -3.62
CA GLY A 24 -3.38 11.42 -3.44
C GLY A 24 -2.97 11.69 -1.99
N LEU A 25 -1.73 12.17 -1.84
CA LEU A 25 -1.21 12.67 -0.55
C LEU A 25 -1.73 14.08 -0.26
N GLY A 26 -1.84 14.43 1.01
CA GLY A 26 -2.44 15.68 1.49
C GLY A 26 -3.95 15.59 1.69
N ASP A 27 -4.53 14.39 1.61
CA ASP A 27 -5.94 14.10 1.87
C ASP A 27 -6.33 14.28 3.35
N LYS A 28 -5.34 14.44 4.25
CA LYS A 28 -5.50 14.54 5.71
C LYS A 28 -6.21 13.32 6.30
N GLY A 29 -6.13 12.19 5.61
CA GLY A 29 -6.94 11.02 5.88
C GLY A 29 -6.20 9.74 5.52
N PHE A 30 -6.87 8.90 4.75
CA PHE A 30 -6.48 7.52 4.53
C PHE A 30 -5.12 7.38 3.85
N ASN A 31 -4.89 8.11 2.75
CA ASN A 31 -3.63 8.03 2.00
C ASN A 31 -2.46 8.57 2.84
N ASP A 32 -2.65 9.69 3.53
CA ASP A 32 -1.63 10.27 4.41
C ASP A 32 -1.24 9.32 5.54
N VAL A 33 -2.21 8.69 6.22
CA VAL A 33 -1.94 7.74 7.32
C VAL A 33 -1.17 6.52 6.80
N CYS A 34 -1.57 5.96 5.65
CA CYS A 34 -0.86 4.85 5.04
C CYS A 34 0.58 5.23 4.66
N TRP A 35 0.78 6.42 4.08
CA TRP A 35 2.11 6.92 3.72
C TRP A 35 3.00 7.14 4.94
N GLN A 36 2.46 7.64 6.06
CA GLN A 36 3.22 7.73 7.32
C GLN A 36 3.72 6.36 7.81
N GLY A 37 2.93 5.31 7.64
CA GLY A 37 3.35 3.93 7.92
C GLY A 37 4.57 3.52 7.09
N VAL A 38 4.57 3.85 5.81
CA VAL A 38 5.69 3.57 4.89
C VAL A 38 6.92 4.42 5.22
N LEU A 39 6.75 5.70 5.58
CA LEU A 39 7.84 6.55 6.04
C LEU A 39 8.47 6.04 7.34
N ARG A 40 7.66 5.52 8.27
CA ARG A 40 8.18 4.83 9.46
C ARG A 40 8.98 3.60 9.05
N ALA A 41 8.49 2.78 8.12
CA ALA A 41 9.25 1.62 7.62
C ALA A 41 10.57 2.02 6.94
N LYS A 42 10.59 3.13 6.21
CA LYS A 42 11.82 3.73 5.64
C LYS A 42 12.83 4.08 6.73
N LYS A 43 12.37 4.70 7.81
CA LYS A 43 13.23 5.04 8.96
C LYS A 43 13.75 3.80 9.69
N ASP A 44 12.88 2.84 9.96
CA ASP A 44 13.16 1.74 10.87
C ASP A 44 13.89 0.57 10.18
N PHE A 45 13.66 0.38 8.88
CA PHE A 45 14.20 -0.75 8.09
C PHE A 45 15.04 -0.34 6.88
N GLY A 46 15.19 0.96 6.61
CA GLY A 46 16.05 1.46 5.54
C GLY A 46 15.55 1.20 4.12
N ILE A 47 14.24 0.98 3.91
CA ILE A 47 13.66 0.75 2.57
C ILE A 47 13.76 2.00 1.68
N ASP A 48 13.81 1.81 0.36
CA ASP A 48 13.67 2.89 -0.62
C ASP A 48 12.19 3.01 -1.03
N ALA A 49 11.50 3.94 -0.39
CA ALA A 49 10.07 4.17 -0.63
C ALA A 49 9.82 5.37 -1.56
N GLN A 50 8.94 5.15 -2.54
CA GLN A 50 8.40 6.14 -3.46
C GLN A 50 6.87 6.03 -3.53
N PHE A 51 6.20 7.08 -4.01
CA PHE A 51 4.76 7.05 -4.27
C PHE A 51 4.47 7.33 -5.74
N LEU A 52 3.36 6.79 -6.23
CA LEU A 52 2.80 7.01 -7.55
C LEU A 52 1.29 7.28 -7.41
N GLN A 53 0.87 8.51 -7.69
CA GLN A 53 -0.54 8.87 -7.67
C GLN A 53 -1.19 8.57 -9.02
N SER A 54 -2.27 7.79 -9.00
CA SER A 54 -3.13 7.60 -10.18
C SER A 54 -4.07 8.81 -10.35
N ARG A 55 -4.41 9.17 -11.59
CA ARG A 55 -5.30 10.32 -11.85
C ARG A 55 -6.75 9.90 -11.90
N GLU A 56 -7.00 8.71 -12.44
CA GLU A 56 -8.32 8.09 -12.51
C GLU A 56 -8.22 6.56 -12.47
N GLN A 57 -9.35 5.88 -12.29
CA GLN A 57 -9.38 4.42 -12.16
C GLN A 57 -8.87 3.69 -13.40
N ALA A 58 -9.01 4.29 -14.60
CA ALA A 58 -8.47 3.74 -15.85
C ALA A 58 -6.94 3.63 -15.84
N ASP A 59 -6.25 4.40 -15.00
CA ASP A 59 -4.78 4.34 -14.86
C ASP A 59 -4.30 3.19 -13.96
N TYR A 60 -5.18 2.54 -13.20
CA TYR A 60 -4.74 1.69 -12.09
C TYR A 60 -3.96 0.47 -12.57
N ALA A 61 -4.44 -0.22 -13.60
CA ALA A 61 -3.75 -1.39 -14.14
C ALA A 61 -2.38 -1.03 -14.75
N SER A 62 -2.30 0.07 -15.50
CA SER A 62 -1.06 0.50 -16.13
C SER A 62 -0.03 0.99 -15.10
N ASN A 63 -0.47 1.74 -14.09
CA ASN A 63 0.38 2.17 -12.99
C ASN A 63 0.84 1.00 -12.11
N LEU A 64 -0.02 0.02 -11.85
CA LEU A 64 0.34 -1.21 -11.14
C LEU A 64 1.42 -1.98 -11.87
N ALA A 65 1.25 -2.20 -13.18
CA ALA A 65 2.24 -2.91 -14.00
C ALA A 65 3.58 -2.15 -14.06
N LEU A 66 3.52 -0.81 -14.18
CA LEU A 66 4.69 0.06 -14.15
C LEU A 66 5.45 -0.05 -12.82
N ALA A 67 4.73 0.01 -11.70
CA ALA A 67 5.30 -0.11 -10.37
C ALA A 67 5.89 -1.50 -10.13
N ALA A 68 5.17 -2.56 -10.53
CA ALA A 68 5.59 -3.93 -10.34
C ALA A 68 6.88 -4.27 -11.09
N GLY A 69 7.08 -3.68 -12.29
CA GLY A 69 8.33 -3.82 -13.03
C GLY A 69 9.53 -3.05 -12.45
N ARG A 70 9.33 -2.22 -11.42
CA ARG A 70 10.35 -1.31 -10.86
C ARG A 70 10.63 -1.48 -9.37
N ALA A 71 9.76 -2.20 -8.65
CA ALA A 71 9.83 -2.37 -7.20
C ALA A 71 9.83 -3.83 -6.78
N ASP A 72 10.38 -4.09 -5.58
CA ASP A 72 10.30 -5.40 -4.93
C ASP A 72 8.93 -5.58 -4.24
N VAL A 73 8.38 -4.48 -3.74
CA VAL A 73 7.05 -4.43 -3.10
C VAL A 73 6.23 -3.29 -3.69
N VAL A 74 4.99 -3.59 -4.06
CA VAL A 74 3.99 -2.60 -4.47
C VAL A 74 2.88 -2.55 -3.43
N VAL A 75 2.59 -1.35 -2.91
CA VAL A 75 1.48 -1.13 -1.98
C VAL A 75 0.34 -0.44 -2.72
N THR A 76 -0.88 -0.94 -2.63
CA THR A 76 -2.08 -0.30 -3.17
C THR A 76 -2.97 0.18 -2.03
N LEU A 77 -3.43 1.42 -2.13
CA LEU A 77 -4.25 2.05 -1.11
C LEU A 77 -5.68 2.22 -1.61
N GLY A 78 -6.61 1.48 -1.00
CA GLY A 78 -8.04 1.62 -1.22
C GLY A 78 -8.63 0.52 -2.10
N TYR A 79 -9.90 0.22 -1.83
CA TYR A 79 -10.62 -0.91 -2.42
C TYR A 79 -10.74 -0.85 -3.96
N LEU A 80 -10.68 0.34 -4.57
CA LEU A 80 -10.82 0.51 -6.02
C LEU A 80 -9.69 -0.13 -6.83
N PHE A 81 -8.55 -0.45 -6.21
CA PHE A 81 -7.45 -1.17 -6.86
C PHE A 81 -7.70 -2.68 -7.01
N ALA A 82 -8.73 -3.23 -6.36
CA ALA A 82 -8.86 -4.68 -6.20
C ALA A 82 -8.92 -5.44 -7.54
N ASP A 83 -9.72 -4.96 -8.50
CA ASP A 83 -9.89 -5.65 -9.78
C ASP A 83 -8.63 -5.54 -10.64
N SER A 84 -8.01 -4.35 -10.72
CA SER A 84 -6.75 -4.17 -11.44
C SER A 84 -5.60 -4.96 -10.81
N LEU A 85 -5.57 -5.09 -9.48
CA LEU A 85 -4.55 -5.88 -8.80
C LEU A 85 -4.71 -7.38 -9.06
N LYS A 86 -5.95 -7.90 -9.07
CA LYS A 86 -6.23 -9.30 -9.47
C LYS A 86 -5.77 -9.59 -10.90
N GLU A 87 -5.91 -8.63 -11.81
CA GLU A 87 -5.45 -8.76 -13.20
C GLU A 87 -3.92 -8.71 -13.30
N VAL A 88 -3.27 -7.78 -12.59
CA VAL A 88 -1.84 -7.49 -12.77
C VAL A 88 -0.94 -8.41 -11.95
N ALA A 89 -1.26 -8.70 -10.68
CA ALA A 89 -0.36 -9.43 -9.79
C ALA A 89 0.14 -10.79 -10.33
N PRO A 90 -0.67 -11.61 -11.01
CA PRO A 90 -0.23 -12.89 -11.57
C PRO A 90 0.88 -12.76 -12.62
N ASN A 91 0.95 -11.61 -13.32
CA ASN A 91 1.97 -11.34 -14.34
C ASN A 91 3.33 -10.93 -13.74
N PHE A 92 3.37 -10.67 -12.42
CA PHE A 92 4.57 -10.22 -11.70
C PHE A 92 4.84 -11.11 -10.48
N PRO A 93 5.08 -12.43 -10.65
CA PRO A 93 5.20 -13.38 -9.53
C PRO A 93 6.41 -13.13 -8.61
N LYS A 94 7.38 -12.33 -9.06
CA LYS A 94 8.55 -11.93 -8.25
C LYS A 94 8.31 -10.68 -7.41
N THR A 95 7.33 -9.87 -7.79
CA THR A 95 6.93 -8.68 -7.05
C THR A 95 5.93 -9.08 -5.98
N ARG A 96 6.14 -8.59 -4.76
CA ARG A 96 5.15 -8.76 -3.69
C ARG A 96 4.21 -7.58 -3.68
N PHE A 97 2.94 -7.84 -3.41
CA PHE A 97 1.92 -6.81 -3.34
C PHE A 97 1.35 -6.75 -1.93
N ILE A 98 1.09 -5.53 -1.46
CA ILE A 98 0.32 -5.28 -0.25
C ILE A 98 -0.92 -4.50 -0.67
N HIS A 99 -2.10 -5.00 -0.33
CA HIS A 99 -3.38 -4.36 -0.63
C HIS A 99 -4.04 -3.91 0.67
N ILE A 100 -4.33 -2.61 0.77
CA ILE A 100 -5.02 -2.01 1.90
C ILE A 100 -6.48 -1.75 1.50
N GLU A 101 -7.42 -2.22 2.31
CA GLU A 101 -8.88 -2.27 2.08
C GLU A 101 -9.34 -3.29 1.04
N GLY A 102 -9.24 -4.57 1.38
CA GLY A 102 -9.86 -5.65 0.62
C GLY A 102 -9.27 -7.01 0.94
N ASP A 103 -9.78 -8.03 0.26
CA ASP A 103 -9.32 -9.42 0.37
C ASP A 103 -9.10 -9.99 -1.04
N ILE A 104 -7.84 -10.17 -1.43
CA ILE A 104 -7.44 -10.68 -2.74
C ILE A 104 -6.69 -12.00 -2.54
N PRO A 105 -7.28 -13.14 -2.93
CA PRO A 105 -6.63 -14.44 -2.77
C PRO A 105 -5.59 -14.64 -3.88
N ALA A 106 -4.32 -14.29 -3.60
CA ALA A 106 -3.19 -14.55 -4.49
C ALA A 106 -1.89 -14.77 -3.71
N GLU A 107 -1.00 -15.65 -4.20
CA GLU A 107 0.21 -16.06 -3.46
C GLU A 107 1.19 -14.92 -3.20
N ASN A 108 1.29 -13.97 -4.12
CA ASN A 108 2.17 -12.81 -4.02
C ASN A 108 1.45 -11.54 -3.51
N VAL A 109 0.23 -11.66 -2.98
CA VAL A 109 -0.56 -10.53 -2.47
C VAL A 109 -0.86 -10.75 -0.99
N ALA A 110 -0.47 -9.79 -0.16
CA ALA A 110 -0.90 -9.69 1.23
C ALA A 110 -2.02 -8.64 1.33
N SER A 111 -3.21 -9.06 1.76
CA SER A 111 -4.38 -8.20 1.90
C SER A 111 -4.62 -7.83 3.37
N PHE A 112 -4.97 -6.57 3.59
CA PHE A 112 -5.33 -6.02 4.89
C PHE A 112 -6.68 -5.33 4.79
N ASP A 113 -7.68 -5.91 5.44
CA ASP A 113 -9.02 -5.34 5.53
C ASP A 113 -9.32 -4.92 6.98
N PHE A 114 -10.27 -4.00 7.13
CA PHE A 114 -10.67 -3.44 8.42
C PHE A 114 -12.16 -3.64 8.64
N ARG A 115 -12.53 -4.00 9.88
CA ARG A 115 -13.95 -4.06 10.28
C ARG A 115 -14.48 -2.65 10.58
N SER A 116 -14.39 -1.75 9.61
CA SER A 116 -14.72 -0.32 9.73
C SER A 116 -16.15 -0.08 10.23
N GLN A 117 -17.07 -1.02 9.98
CA GLN A 117 -18.42 -1.02 10.53
C GLN A 117 -18.49 -1.04 12.06
N GLU A 118 -17.51 -1.63 12.76
CA GLU A 118 -17.48 -1.65 14.22
C GLU A 118 -17.21 -0.25 14.78
N GLY A 119 -16.23 0.46 14.21
CA GLY A 119 -15.97 1.86 14.53
C GLY A 119 -17.13 2.77 14.13
N GLY A 120 -17.69 2.55 12.94
CA GLY A 120 -18.87 3.27 12.45
C GLY A 120 -20.10 3.10 13.34
N PHE A 121 -20.34 1.90 13.87
CA PHE A 121 -21.42 1.65 14.82
C PHE A 121 -21.27 2.49 16.10
N LEU A 122 -20.07 2.51 16.69
CA LEU A 122 -19.81 3.31 17.89
C LEU A 122 -19.96 4.82 17.62
N ALA A 123 -19.44 5.30 16.49
CA ALA A 123 -19.61 6.68 16.07
C ALA A 123 -21.09 7.05 15.87
N GLY A 124 -21.86 6.16 15.23
CA GLY A 124 -23.30 6.31 15.04
C GLY A 124 -24.10 6.31 16.35
N LEU A 125 -23.73 5.47 17.31
CA LEU A 125 -24.33 5.45 18.65
C LEU A 125 -24.15 6.81 19.34
N VAL A 126 -22.92 7.34 19.34
CA VAL A 126 -22.62 8.65 19.91
C VAL A 126 -23.40 9.75 19.18
N ALA A 127 -23.37 9.78 17.85
CA ALA A 127 -24.15 10.75 17.07
C ALA A 127 -25.66 10.71 17.38
N GLY A 128 -26.21 9.51 17.55
CA GLY A 128 -27.60 9.30 17.96
C GLY A 128 -27.91 9.85 19.36
N LEU A 129 -26.97 9.78 20.30
CA LEU A 129 -27.11 10.40 21.62
C LEU A 129 -27.09 11.93 21.54
N PHE A 130 -26.22 12.51 20.71
CA PHE A 130 -26.10 13.98 20.57
C PHE A 130 -27.28 14.64 19.84
N THR A 131 -28.01 13.89 19.02
CA THR A 131 -29.18 14.39 18.27
C THR A 131 -30.48 14.38 19.07
N ARG A 132 -30.54 13.61 20.17
CA ARG A 132 -31.62 13.72 21.14
C ARG A 132 -31.24 14.83 22.13
N LYS A 133 -32.09 15.85 22.27
CA LYS A 133 -31.93 16.80 23.39
C LYS A 133 -31.90 16.00 24.69
N MET A 134 -30.87 16.22 25.51
CA MET A 134 -30.89 15.85 26.92
C MET A 134 -32.05 16.56 27.63
#